data_AF-A0A812T153-F1
#
_entry.id   AF-A0A812T153-F1
#
_cell.length_a   1.000
_cell.length_b   1.000
_cell.length_c   1.000
_cell.angle_alpha   90.00
_cell.angle_beta   90.00
_cell.angle_gamma   90.00
#
_symmetry.space_group_name_H-M   'P 1'
#
loop_
_entity.id
_entity.type
_entity.pdbx_description
1 polymer ?
#
loop_
_entity_poly.entity_id
_entity_poly.type
_entity_poly.pdbx_seq_one_letter_code
_entity_poly.pdbx_strand_id
1 'polypeptide(L)'
;ARPLPKGYRLAWWGRCCRKAEAKDLSRCFELSPGWVIDPTDHPGSLLQYCAAPGPSEASTLACTTKIHTGGGAGFGCWLFQTRHCVAKGEQLLMPYNKRFFEERGLQRVN
;
A
#
# COMPACT_ATOMS: atom_id res chain seq x y z
N ALA A 1 9.23 8.40 17.17
CA ALA A 1 9.24 8.49 15.69
C ALA A 1 10.22 9.57 15.22
N ARG A 2 10.89 9.37 14.08
CA ARG A 2 11.84 10.30 13.44
C ARG A 2 11.27 10.80 12.10
N PRO A 3 11.76 11.90 11.52
CA PRO A 3 11.43 12.29 10.14
C PRO A 3 11.82 11.20 9.13
N LEU A 4 11.01 11.04 8.09
CA LEU A 4 11.29 10.13 6.97
C LEU A 4 11.69 10.97 5.75
N PRO A 5 12.89 10.78 5.19
CA PRO A 5 13.32 11.54 4.02
C PRO A 5 12.48 11.17 2.79
N LYS A 6 12.51 12.03 1.75
CA LYS A 6 11.94 11.71 0.44
C LYS A 6 12.56 10.43 -0.12
N GLY A 7 11.74 9.55 -0.71
CA GLY A 7 12.19 8.26 -1.26
C GLY A 7 12.44 7.17 -0.22
N TYR A 8 12.11 7.41 1.06
CA TYR A 8 12.17 6.38 2.10
C TYR A 8 11.22 5.24 1.76
N ARG A 9 11.72 3.99 1.81
CA ARG A 9 10.95 2.81 1.39
C ARG A 9 10.22 2.17 2.55
N LEU A 10 8.97 1.81 2.31
CA LEU A 10 8.12 1.05 3.23
C LEU A 10 7.57 -0.17 2.49
N ALA A 11 7.37 -1.26 3.20
CA ALA A 11 6.84 -2.49 2.64
C ALA A 11 5.41 -2.71 3.10
N TRP A 12 4.49 -2.87 2.15
CA TRP A 12 3.24 -3.56 2.40
C TRP A 12 3.50 -5.04 2.22
N TRP A 13 3.46 -5.80 3.30
CA TRP A 13 3.85 -7.21 3.27
C TRP A 13 2.80 -8.08 3.94
N GLY A 14 2.80 -9.36 3.57
CA GLY A 14 1.86 -10.34 4.08
C GLY A 14 2.02 -11.68 3.38
N ARG A 15 1.08 -12.59 3.68
CA ARG A 15 1.02 -13.92 3.09
C ARG A 15 0.60 -13.83 1.62
N CYS A 16 1.27 -14.55 0.74
CA CYS A 16 0.82 -14.77 -0.64
C CYS A 16 -0.22 -15.89 -0.65
N CYS A 17 -1.43 -15.61 -1.12
CA CYS A 17 -2.50 -16.60 -1.21
C CYS A 17 -3.40 -16.38 -2.42
N ARG A 18 -4.29 -17.34 -2.69
CA ARG A 18 -5.35 -17.16 -3.69
C ARG A 18 -6.34 -16.09 -3.20
N LYS A 19 -6.96 -15.35 -4.13
CA LYS A 19 -8.03 -14.37 -3.82
C LYS A 19 -9.15 -14.99 -2.97
N ALA A 20 -9.52 -16.24 -3.24
CA ALA A 20 -10.57 -16.96 -2.52
C ALA A 20 -10.19 -17.33 -1.06
N GLU A 21 -8.90 -17.30 -0.72
CA GLU A 21 -8.36 -17.65 0.60
C GLU A 21 -8.00 -16.40 1.43
N ALA A 22 -8.18 -15.21 0.87
CA ALA A 22 -7.90 -13.95 1.56
C ALA A 22 -8.97 -13.70 2.62
N LYS A 23 -8.55 -13.26 3.81
CA LYS A 23 -9.48 -12.97 4.91
C LYS A 23 -10.31 -11.72 4.63
N ASP A 24 -9.68 -10.71 4.06
CA ASP A 24 -10.32 -9.46 3.64
C ASP A 24 -9.68 -8.98 2.33
N LEU A 25 -10.38 -9.21 1.22
CA LEU A 25 -9.94 -8.82 -0.12
C LEU A 25 -9.75 -7.30 -0.25
N SER A 26 -10.46 -6.48 0.52
CA SER A 26 -10.33 -5.01 0.47
C SER A 26 -8.97 -4.52 0.98
N ARG A 27 -8.30 -5.36 1.77
CA ARG A 27 -6.97 -5.11 2.35
C ARG A 27 -5.84 -5.81 1.60
N CYS A 28 -6.15 -6.46 0.48
CA CYS A 28 -5.19 -7.25 -0.27
C CYS A 28 -4.67 -6.49 -1.50
N PHE A 29 -3.41 -6.76 -1.88
CA PHE A 29 -2.86 -6.28 -3.14
C PHE A 29 -2.67 -7.43 -4.13
N GLU A 30 -3.09 -7.22 -5.37
CA GLU A 30 -2.95 -8.21 -6.44
C GLU A 30 -1.49 -8.34 -6.88
N LEU A 31 -0.97 -9.56 -6.81
CA LEU A 31 0.35 -9.94 -7.30
C LEU A 31 0.29 -10.31 -8.78
N SER A 32 -0.70 -11.12 -9.12
CA SER A 32 -0.99 -11.65 -10.45
C SER A 32 -2.45 -12.10 -10.48
N PRO A 33 -3.04 -12.38 -11.66
CA PRO A 33 -4.42 -12.82 -11.77
C PRO A 33 -4.75 -13.97 -10.81
N GLY A 34 -5.60 -13.68 -9.81
CA GLY A 34 -6.05 -14.66 -8.82
C GLY A 34 -5.15 -14.86 -7.59
N TRP A 35 -4.01 -14.17 -7.50
CA TRP A 35 -3.09 -14.19 -6.36
C TRP A 35 -2.93 -12.82 -5.71
N VAL A 36 -2.86 -12.79 -4.38
CA VAL A 36 -2.77 -11.55 -3.60
C VAL A 36 -1.76 -11.65 -2.47
N ILE A 37 -1.31 -10.48 -1.99
CA ILE A 37 -0.67 -10.30 -0.68
C ILE A 37 -1.78 -9.98 0.33
N ASP A 38 -1.98 -10.88 1.29
CA ASP A 38 -2.88 -10.72 2.43
C ASP A 38 -2.08 -10.31 3.68
N PRO A 39 -2.16 -9.03 4.11
CA PRO A 39 -1.46 -8.52 5.28
C PRO A 39 -2.23 -8.72 6.61
N THR A 40 -3.44 -9.29 6.58
CA THR A 40 -4.43 -9.16 7.66
C THR A 40 -3.95 -9.77 8.99
N ASP A 41 -3.13 -10.81 8.94
CA ASP A 41 -2.60 -11.51 10.11
C ASP A 41 -1.22 -11.01 10.58
N HIS A 42 -0.67 -9.97 9.95
CA HIS A 42 0.72 -9.59 10.11
C HIS A 42 0.88 -8.21 10.76
N PRO A 43 0.98 -8.12 12.10
CA PRO A 43 1.28 -6.88 12.80
C PRO A 43 2.57 -6.24 12.23
N GLY A 44 2.54 -4.95 11.93
CA GLY A 44 3.68 -4.26 11.32
C GLY A 44 3.61 -4.08 9.80
N SER A 45 2.61 -4.62 9.11
CA SER A 45 2.38 -4.30 7.70
C SER A 45 1.93 -2.84 7.54
N LEU A 46 2.36 -2.17 6.46
CA LEU A 46 2.04 -0.76 6.16
C LEU A 46 0.54 -0.46 6.25
N LEU A 47 -0.31 -1.45 5.94
CA LEU A 47 -1.76 -1.38 6.08
C LEU A 47 -2.22 -0.84 7.44
N GLN A 48 -1.55 -1.22 8.53
CA GLN A 48 -2.00 -0.87 9.88
C GLN A 48 -1.75 0.58 10.24
N TYR A 49 -0.92 1.28 9.47
CA TYR A 49 -0.46 2.63 9.78
C TYR A 49 -0.74 3.62 8.65
N CYS A 50 -1.41 3.18 7.58
CA CYS A 50 -1.57 3.98 6.37
C CYS A 50 -3.02 3.95 5.90
N ALA A 51 -3.69 5.09 6.04
CA ALA A 51 -5.03 5.30 5.50
C ALA A 51 -4.95 5.88 4.09
N ALA A 52 -6.06 5.79 3.34
CA ALA A 52 -6.20 6.59 2.13
C ALA A 52 -6.47 8.06 2.53
N PRO A 53 -5.99 9.04 1.74
CA PRO A 53 -6.19 10.46 2.04
C PRO A 53 -7.67 10.82 1.96
N GLY A 54 -8.09 11.73 2.85
CA GLY A 54 -9.35 12.44 2.74
C GLY A 54 -9.38 13.40 1.55
N PRO A 55 -10.54 14.04 1.26
CA PRO A 55 -10.73 14.87 0.07
C PRO A 55 -9.76 16.06 -0.05
N SER A 56 -9.26 16.58 1.07
CA SER A 56 -8.34 17.72 1.13
C SER A 56 -6.90 17.30 1.43
N GLU A 57 -6.60 16.01 1.48
CA GLU A 57 -5.28 15.49 1.81
C GLU A 57 -4.57 14.96 0.57
N ALA A 58 -3.26 15.18 0.50
CA ALA A 58 -2.41 14.59 -0.54
C ALA A 58 -1.78 13.29 -0.05
N SER A 59 -1.63 12.30 -0.94
CA SER A 59 -0.91 11.08 -0.59
C SER A 59 0.56 11.38 -0.28
N THR A 60 1.05 10.94 0.87
CA THR A 60 2.46 11.08 1.25
C THR A 60 3.31 9.94 0.68
N LEU A 61 2.67 8.83 0.27
CA LEU A 61 3.30 7.69 -0.38
C LEU A 61 3.00 7.62 -1.88
N ALA A 62 3.89 6.94 -2.60
CA ALA A 62 3.72 6.48 -3.96
C ALA A 62 4.00 4.97 -4.05
N CYS A 63 3.19 4.24 -4.82
CA CYS A 63 3.50 2.86 -5.19
C CYS A 63 4.77 2.83 -6.04
N THR A 64 5.69 1.91 -5.75
CA THR A 64 6.77 1.60 -6.69
C THR A 64 6.31 0.54 -7.68
N THR A 65 7.09 0.24 -8.71
CA THR A 65 6.84 -0.93 -9.58
C THR A 65 7.41 -2.22 -9.01
N LYS A 66 8.01 -2.19 -7.81
CA LYS A 66 8.73 -3.32 -7.23
C LYS A 66 7.82 -4.12 -6.30
N ILE A 67 7.49 -5.32 -6.77
CA ILE A 67 6.84 -6.36 -6.00
C ILE A 67 7.86 -7.47 -5.80
N HIS A 68 8.04 -7.90 -4.55
CA HIS A 68 8.93 -9.00 -4.21
C HIS A 68 8.08 -10.16 -3.67
N THR A 69 8.27 -11.34 -4.24
CA THR A 69 7.77 -12.58 -3.66
C THR A 69 8.94 -13.31 -3.02
N GLY A 70 8.80 -13.71 -1.76
CA GLY A 70 9.81 -14.52 -1.08
C GLY A 70 9.76 -15.92 -1.69
N GLY A 71 10.63 -16.18 -2.67
CA GLY A 71 10.67 -17.42 -3.46
C GLY A 71 10.63 -18.68 -2.61
N GLY A 72 9.42 -19.21 -2.36
CA GLY A 72 9.15 -20.41 -1.56
C GLY A 72 8.64 -20.19 -0.14
N ALA A 73 8.71 -18.99 0.43
CA ALA A 73 8.34 -18.74 1.84
C ALA A 73 6.85 -18.42 2.06
N GLY A 74 6.04 -18.31 1.00
CA GLY A 74 4.62 -17.98 1.11
C GLY A 74 4.34 -16.53 1.51
N PHE A 75 5.34 -15.64 1.47
CA PHE A 75 5.20 -14.21 1.75
C PHE A 75 5.56 -13.37 0.54
N GLY A 76 4.98 -12.17 0.49
CA GLY A 76 5.25 -11.18 -0.54
C GLY A 76 5.17 -9.77 0.01
N CYS A 77 5.76 -8.83 -0.73
CA CYS A 77 5.63 -7.42 -0.42
C CYS A 77 5.57 -6.55 -1.67
N TRP A 78 4.83 -5.45 -1.55
CA TRP A 78 4.88 -4.34 -2.48
C TRP A 78 5.56 -3.16 -1.79
N LEU A 79 6.60 -2.62 -2.42
CA LEU A 79 7.30 -1.46 -1.91
C LEU A 79 6.58 -0.16 -2.28
N PHE A 80 6.48 0.72 -1.28
CA PHE A 80 6.04 2.10 -1.38
C PHE A 80 7.22 3.02 -1.04
N GLN A 81 7.16 4.26 -1.50
CA GLN A 81 8.14 5.27 -1.14
C GLN A 81 7.49 6.61 -0.80
N THR A 82 8.09 7.35 0.11
CA THR A 82 7.65 8.72 0.44
C THR A 82 7.87 9.67 -0.74
N ARG A 83 6.87 10.52 -1.03
CA ARG A 83 6.92 11.52 -2.12
C ARG A 83 7.68 12.78 -1.74
N HIS A 84 7.68 13.09 -0.45
CA HIS A 84 8.37 14.22 0.19
C HIS A 84 8.95 13.81 1.54
N CYS A 85 9.62 14.73 2.22
CA CYS A 85 10.05 14.52 3.61
C CYS A 85 8.80 14.49 4.50
N VAL A 86 8.54 13.38 5.18
CA VAL A 86 7.41 13.23 6.10
C VAL A 86 7.91 13.59 7.50
N ALA A 87 7.30 14.61 8.10
CA ALA A 87 7.68 15.10 9.41
C ALA A 87 7.33 14.10 10.53
N LYS A 88 7.97 14.26 11.70
CA LYS A 88 7.59 13.50 12.89
C LYS A 88 6.16 13.86 13.27
N GLY A 89 5.27 12.85 13.31
CA GLY A 89 3.86 13.03 13.66
C GLY A 89 2.93 13.28 12.47
N GLU A 90 3.48 13.44 11.27
CA GLU A 90 2.69 13.47 10.04
C GLU A 90 2.22 12.05 9.66
N GLN A 91 0.97 11.94 9.18
CA GLN A 91 0.36 10.66 8.82
C GLN A 91 0.89 10.13 7.49
N LEU A 92 1.07 8.82 7.39
CA LEU A 92 1.34 8.15 6.12
C LEU A 92 0.03 7.93 5.38
N LEU A 93 -0.05 8.43 4.15
CA LEU A 93 -1.25 8.42 3.32
C LEU A 93 -1.01 7.69 2.00
N MET A 94 -1.85 6.70 1.74
CA MET A 94 -1.79 5.80 0.59
C MET A 94 -2.27 6.47 -0.68
N PRO A 95 -1.61 6.30 -1.84
CA PRO A 95 -2.19 6.77 -3.09
C PRO A 95 -3.44 5.94 -3.47
N TYR A 96 -4.51 6.61 -3.89
CA TYR A 96 -5.60 5.94 -4.62
C TYR A 96 -5.10 5.44 -5.99
N ASN A 97 -5.62 4.30 -6.44
CA ASN A 97 -5.36 3.80 -7.78
C ASN A 97 -6.16 4.61 -8.82
N LYS A 98 -5.79 4.50 -10.10
CA LYS A 98 -6.49 5.20 -11.20
C LYS A 98 -7.97 4.81 -11.31
N ARG A 99 -8.26 3.52 -11.14
CA ARG A 99 -9.62 2.95 -11.24
C ARG A 99 -10.59 3.57 -10.23
N PHE A 100 -10.13 3.89 -9.03
CA PHE A 100 -10.94 4.52 -7.99
C PHE A 100 -11.61 5.81 -8.50
N PHE A 101 -10.85 6.64 -9.22
CA PHE A 101 -11.33 7.89 -9.79
C PHE A 101 -12.21 7.65 -11.02
N GLU A 102 -11.80 6.74 -11.92
CA GLU A 102 -12.54 6.40 -13.14
C GLU A 102 -13.94 5.84 -12.83
N GLU A 103 -14.04 4.88 -11.91
CA GLU A 103 -15.31 4.25 -11.49
C GLU A 103 -16.28 5.23 -10.82
N ARG A 104 -15.77 6.34 -10.29
CA ARG A 104 -16.56 7.34 -9.56
C ARG A 104 -16.78 8.62 -10.36
N GLY A 105 -16.30 8.68 -11.61
CA GLY A 105 -16.37 9.88 -12.44
C GLY A 105 -15.64 11.08 -11.84
N LEU A 106 -14.65 10.85 -10.97
CA LEU A 106 -13.90 11.90 -10.28
C LEU A 106 -12.68 12.31 -11.10
N GLN A 107 -12.47 13.62 -11.26
CA GLN A 107 -11.20 14.13 -11.79
C GLN A 107 -10.18 14.26 -10.68
N ARG A 108 -8.98 13.69 -10.92
CA ARG A 108 -7.86 13.84 -10.02
C ARG A 108 -7.29 15.25 -10.17
N VAL A 109 -7.45 16.07 -9.14
CA VAL A 109 -6.80 17.38 -9.07
C VAL A 109 -5.38 17.13 -8.54
N ASN A 110 -4.37 17.51 -9.33
CA ASN A 110 -2.95 17.27 -8.99
C ASN A 110 -2.43 18.27 -7.97
#